data_AF-A0A0Q3MIE6-F1
#
_entry.id   AF-A0A0Q3MIE6-F1
#
_cell.length_a   1.000
_cell.length_b   1.000
_cell.length_c   1.000
_cell.angle_alpha   90.00
_cell.angle_beta   90.00
_cell.angle_gamma   90.00
#
_symmetry.space_group_name_H-M   'P 1'
#
loop_
_entity.id
_entity.type
_entity.pdbx_description
1 polymer ?
#
loop_
_entity_poly.entity_id
_entity_poly.type
_entity_poly.pdbx_seq_one_letter_code
_entity_poly.pdbx_strand_id
1 'polypeptide(L)'
;MCIRDRCRAGGGAGAREPGCRSRPARSVPPGWAHTGRVEPGHDVQLTFALRQRGLRRLARLVEAVSDPRSSRYGQYLSLERVRDLVQPSTATLMVVLKWLQEHGVETCRSVATLDFLECRMPAR
;
A
#
# COMPACT_ATOMS: atom_id res chain seq x y z
N MET A 1 -1.97 18.92 7.34
CA MET A 1 -3.21 19.02 6.55
C MET A 1 -2.94 19.98 5.40
N CYS A 2 -2.47 19.49 4.26
CA CYS A 2 -2.15 20.35 3.12
C CYS A 2 -3.33 20.33 2.14
N ILE A 3 -4.16 21.37 2.28
CA ILE A 3 -5.18 21.76 1.33
C ILE A 3 -4.49 22.51 0.18
N ARG A 4 -4.73 22.00 -1.03
CA ARG A 4 -4.72 22.66 -2.36
C ARG A 4 -3.51 23.48 -2.77
N ASP A 5 -2.92 23.05 -3.90
CA ASP A 5 -2.80 23.92 -5.05
C ASP A 5 -3.09 23.18 -6.36
N ARG A 6 -3.80 23.88 -7.26
CA ARG A 6 -4.45 23.37 -8.47
C ARG A 6 -3.44 22.98 -9.56
N CYS A 7 -3.50 21.74 -10.05
CA CYS A 7 -2.99 21.42 -11.39
C CYS A 7 -4.11 21.61 -12.43
N ARG A 8 -3.91 22.55 -13.35
CA ARG A 8 -4.78 22.84 -14.49
C ARG A 8 -4.75 21.67 -15.49
N ALA A 9 -5.90 21.10 -15.81
CA ALA A 9 -6.03 20.05 -16.82
C ALA A 9 -5.96 20.66 -18.24
N GLY A 10 -4.97 20.25 -19.03
CA GLY A 10 -4.99 20.38 -20.48
C GLY A 10 -5.78 19.21 -21.08
N GLY A 11 -6.71 19.50 -21.97
CA GLY A 11 -7.59 18.52 -22.62
C GLY A 11 -6.85 17.64 -23.64
N GLY A 12 -7.23 16.37 -23.68
CA GLY A 12 -6.76 15.39 -24.67
C GLY A 12 -7.22 13.99 -24.26
N ALA A 13 -8.08 13.39 -25.07
CA ALA A 13 -8.71 12.09 -24.83
C ALA A 13 -7.70 10.95 -24.67
N GLY A 14 -7.95 10.06 -23.69
CA GLY A 14 -7.13 8.87 -23.42
C GLY A 14 -6.53 8.85 -22.02
N ALA A 15 -7.36 8.97 -20.98
CA ALA A 15 -6.92 8.94 -19.59
C ALA A 15 -6.39 7.54 -19.20
N ARG A 16 -5.10 7.30 -19.43
CA ARG A 16 -4.35 6.34 -18.61
C ARG A 16 -4.27 6.94 -17.20
N GLU A 17 -4.82 6.22 -16.23
CA GLU A 17 -4.81 6.58 -14.80
C GLU A 17 -3.41 7.09 -14.38
N PRO A 18 -3.29 8.27 -13.76
CA PRO A 18 -2.00 8.77 -13.32
C PRO A 18 -1.50 7.89 -12.17
N GLY A 19 -0.67 6.91 -12.51
CA GLY A 19 0.07 6.13 -11.52
C GLY A 19 0.91 7.08 -10.67
N CYS A 20 0.77 6.96 -9.35
CA CYS A 20 1.58 7.69 -8.39
C CYS A 20 3.05 7.31 -8.60
N ARG A 21 3.81 8.13 -9.32
CA ARG A 21 5.27 7.96 -9.43
C ARG A 21 5.87 8.54 -8.16
N SER A 22 6.23 7.70 -7.20
CA SER A 22 7.06 8.13 -6.08
C SER A 22 8.42 8.57 -6.65
N ARG A 23 8.73 9.88 -6.58
CA ARG A 23 10.12 10.33 -6.71
C ARG A 23 10.86 9.79 -5.49
N PRO A 24 11.98 9.07 -5.65
CA PRO A 24 12.82 8.78 -4.49
C PRO A 24 13.22 10.12 -3.85
N ALA A 25 13.00 10.26 -2.55
CA ALA A 25 13.46 11.40 -1.78
C ALA A 25 15.00 11.37 -1.79
N ARG A 26 15.59 12.00 -2.82
CA ARG A 26 17.05 12.03 -3.00
C ARG A 26 17.74 13.01 -2.05
N SER A 27 16.99 13.90 -1.40
CA SER A 27 17.52 14.88 -0.45
C SER A 27 17.10 14.53 0.97
N VAL A 28 18.07 14.54 1.88
CA VAL A 28 17.83 14.50 3.33
C VAL A 28 16.95 15.72 3.69
N PRO A 29 15.81 15.54 4.38
CA PRO A 29 14.94 16.66 4.75
C PRO A 29 15.67 17.70 5.63
N PRO A 30 15.25 18.98 5.61
CA PRO A 30 15.80 19.99 6.52
C PRO A 30 15.73 19.54 7.98
N GLY A 31 16.80 19.76 8.74
CA GLY A 31 16.90 19.33 10.14
C GLY A 31 17.34 17.87 10.34
N TRP A 32 17.52 17.10 9.27
CA TRP A 32 18.07 15.74 9.33
C TRP A 32 19.52 15.74 8.84
N ALA A 33 20.33 14.89 9.45
CA ALA A 33 21.72 14.65 9.04
C ALA A 33 21.97 13.14 8.96
N HIS A 34 22.81 12.71 8.02
CA HIS A 34 23.26 11.32 7.94
C HIS A 34 24.27 11.06 9.05
N THR A 35 23.93 10.17 9.99
CA THR A 35 24.76 9.88 11.18
C THR A 35 25.66 8.65 11.03
N GLY A 36 25.50 7.87 9.96
CA GLY A 36 26.27 6.65 9.74
C GLY A 36 25.41 5.49 9.26
N ARG A 37 26.05 4.34 9.01
CA ARG A 37 25.37 3.08 8.73
C ARG A 37 24.84 2.49 10.04
N VAL A 38 23.66 1.89 10.01
CA VAL A 38 23.13 1.11 11.13
C VAL A 38 24.04 -0.10 11.42
N GLU A 39 24.24 -0.44 12.68
CA GLU A 39 25.02 -1.62 13.06
C GLU A 39 24.41 -2.90 12.46
N PRO A 40 25.23 -3.79 11.87
CA PRO A 40 24.76 -5.09 11.40
C PRO A 40 24.10 -5.87 12.54
N GLY A 41 22.99 -6.55 12.25
CA GLY A 41 22.23 -7.27 13.27
C GLY A 41 21.20 -6.44 14.02
N HIS A 42 21.17 -5.11 13.88
CA HIS A 42 20.11 -4.30 14.46
C HIS A 42 18.76 -4.63 13.82
N ASP A 43 17.76 -4.98 14.62
CA ASP A 43 16.43 -5.32 14.12
C ASP A 43 15.71 -4.10 13.54
N VAL A 44 15.30 -4.22 12.29
CA VAL A 44 14.43 -3.25 11.61
C VAL A 44 13.07 -3.88 11.33
N GLN A 45 12.01 -3.11 11.55
CA GLN A 45 10.66 -3.51 11.16
C GLN A 45 10.34 -2.93 9.78
N LEU A 46 10.16 -3.81 8.79
CA LEU A 46 9.77 -3.44 7.44
C LEU A 46 8.33 -3.87 7.17
N THR A 47 7.59 -3.04 6.44
CA THR A 47 6.23 -3.33 6.00
C THR A 47 6.19 -3.48 4.49
N PHE A 48 5.84 -4.67 4.01
CA PHE A 48 5.70 -5.00 2.61
C PHE A 48 4.24 -4.83 2.18
N ALA A 49 3.98 -3.81 1.36
CA ALA A 49 2.69 -3.62 0.70
C ALA A 49 2.57 -4.59 -0.48
N LEU A 50 1.69 -5.57 -0.38
CA LEU A 50 1.48 -6.58 -1.40
C LEU A 50 0.54 -6.07 -2.49
N ARG A 51 0.59 -6.69 -3.67
CA ARG A 51 -0.28 -6.31 -4.78
C ARG A 51 -1.73 -6.67 -4.47
N GLN A 52 -2.51 -5.66 -4.09
CA GLN A 52 -3.95 -5.78 -3.90
C GLN A 52 -4.68 -6.10 -5.21
N ARG A 53 -5.76 -6.88 -5.10
CA ARG A 53 -6.68 -7.21 -6.19
C ARG A 53 -7.93 -6.34 -6.13
N GLY A 54 -8.78 -6.43 -7.15
CA GLY A 54 -10.14 -5.88 -7.08
C GLY A 54 -10.26 -4.36 -6.97
N LEU A 55 -9.18 -3.58 -7.08
CA LEU A 55 -9.19 -2.13 -6.83
C LEU A 55 -10.22 -1.37 -7.69
N ARG A 56 -10.41 -1.75 -8.96
CA ARG A 56 -11.45 -1.17 -9.82
C ARG A 56 -12.86 -1.40 -9.28
N ARG A 57 -13.12 -2.59 -8.71
CA ARG A 57 -14.41 -2.93 -8.10
C ARG A 57 -14.58 -2.20 -6.76
N LEU A 58 -13.52 -2.14 -5.96
CA LEU A 58 -13.52 -1.37 -4.72
C LEU A 58 -13.83 0.10 -4.97
N ALA A 59 -13.19 0.73 -5.96
CA ALA A 59 -13.44 2.13 -6.32
C ALA A 59 -14.91 2.39 -6.68
N ARG A 60 -15.54 1.51 -7.49
CA ARG A 60 -16.97 1.61 -7.79
C ARG A 60 -17.87 1.45 -6.57
N LEU A 61 -17.48 0.58 -5.62
CA LEU A 61 -18.23 0.39 -4.39
C LEU A 61 -18.11 1.62 -3.48
N VAL A 62 -16.92 2.18 -3.34
CA VAL A 62 -16.68 3.41 -2.57
C VAL A 62 -17.55 4.54 -3.12
N GLU A 63 -17.59 4.73 -4.43
CA GLU A 63 -18.45 5.73 -5.06
C GLU A 63 -19.93 5.48 -4.72
N ALA A 64 -20.41 4.24 -4.95
CA ALA A 64 -21.80 3.90 -4.74
C ALA A 64 -22.28 4.04 -3.29
N VAL A 65 -21.43 3.80 -2.29
CA VAL A 65 -21.81 3.88 -0.87
C VAL A 65 -21.61 5.27 -0.27
N SER A 66 -20.88 6.15 -0.95
CA SER A 66 -20.53 7.49 -0.46
C SER A 66 -21.27 8.62 -1.18
N ASP A 67 -21.86 8.37 -2.35
CA ASP A 67 -22.72 9.34 -3.04
C ASP A 67 -24.11 9.44 -2.36
N PRO A 68 -24.52 10.59 -1.80
CA PRO A 68 -25.84 10.76 -1.17
C PRO A 68 -27.02 10.59 -2.12
N ARG A 69 -26.81 10.64 -3.44
CA ARG A 69 -27.85 10.38 -4.46
C ARG A 69 -27.97 8.90 -4.83
N SER A 70 -27.02 8.07 -4.41
CA SER A 70 -27.05 6.64 -4.66
C SER A 70 -28.04 5.94 -3.74
N SER A 71 -28.78 4.97 -4.30
CA SER A 71 -29.63 4.06 -3.50
C SER A 71 -28.83 3.20 -2.51
N ARG A 72 -27.50 3.16 -2.66
CA ARG A 72 -26.58 2.42 -1.79
C ARG A 72 -25.85 3.30 -0.77
N TYR A 73 -26.19 4.59 -0.69
CA TYR A 73 -25.61 5.50 0.28
C TYR A 73 -25.67 4.93 1.71
N GLY A 74 -24.55 5.00 2.43
CA GLY A 74 -24.44 4.50 3.80
C GLY A 74 -24.35 2.97 3.95
N GLN A 75 -24.42 2.21 2.86
CA GLN A 75 -24.29 0.74 2.88
C GLN A 75 -22.82 0.29 2.83
N TYR A 76 -22.04 0.66 3.84
CA TYR A 76 -20.62 0.36 3.90
C TYR A 76 -20.30 -1.14 3.97
N LEU A 77 -19.08 -1.49 3.58
CA LEU A 77 -18.59 -2.87 3.61
C LEU A 77 -18.02 -3.21 4.99
N SER A 78 -18.22 -4.45 5.43
CA SER A 78 -17.46 -5.01 6.54
C SER A 78 -15.99 -5.23 6.13
N LEU A 79 -15.12 -5.38 7.12
CA LEU A 79 -13.69 -5.60 6.88
C LEU A 79 -13.42 -6.89 6.09
N GLU A 80 -14.19 -7.95 6.35
CA GLU A 80 -14.10 -9.22 5.64
C GLU A 80 -14.47 -9.06 4.16
N ARG A 81 -15.52 -8.28 3.87
CA ARG A 81 -15.90 -7.98 2.48
C ARG A 81 -14.82 -7.15 1.77
N VAL A 82 -14.13 -6.25 2.47
CA VAL A 82 -12.99 -5.52 1.91
C VAL A 82 -11.84 -6.49 1.63
N ARG A 83 -11.46 -7.32 2.61
CA ARG A 83 -10.43 -8.37 2.45
C ARG A 83 -10.68 -9.22 1.22
N ASP A 84 -11.89 -9.75 1.07
CA ASP A 84 -12.22 -10.65 -0.04
C ASP A 84 -12.08 -9.97 -1.42
N LEU A 85 -12.19 -8.63 -1.47
CA LEU A 85 -11.95 -7.84 -2.67
C LEU A 85 -10.47 -7.56 -2.93
N VAL A 86 -9.72 -7.22 -1.87
CA VAL A 86 -8.37 -6.63 -2.01
C VAL A 86 -7.24 -7.61 -1.77
N GLN A 87 -7.48 -8.74 -1.08
CA GLN A 87 -6.42 -9.67 -0.71
C GLN A 87 -5.61 -10.11 -1.95
N PRO A 88 -4.29 -10.26 -1.82
CA PRO A 88 -3.46 -10.79 -2.90
C PRO A 88 -3.89 -12.20 -3.31
N SER A 89 -3.42 -12.66 -4.47
CA SER A 89 -3.62 -14.06 -4.84
C SER A 89 -2.78 -14.98 -3.96
N THR A 90 -3.23 -16.23 -3.74
CA THR A 90 -2.43 -17.26 -3.04
C THR A 90 -1.05 -17.40 -3.66
N ALA A 91 -0.94 -17.36 -4.99
CA ALA A 91 0.34 -17.39 -5.69
C ALA A 91 1.25 -16.22 -5.30
N THR A 92 0.72 -15.00 -5.25
CA THR A 92 1.48 -13.81 -4.81
C THR A 92 1.95 -13.94 -3.37
N LEU A 93 1.07 -14.40 -2.47
CA LEU A 93 1.44 -14.62 -1.06
C LEU A 93 2.58 -15.64 -0.95
N MET A 94 2.46 -16.78 -1.61
CA MET A 94 3.47 -17.84 -1.58
C MET A 94 4.83 -17.37 -2.12
N VAL A 95 4.84 -16.61 -3.22
CA VAL A 95 6.07 -16.06 -3.79
C VAL A 95 6.77 -15.12 -2.81
N VAL A 96 6.02 -14.21 -2.18
CA VAL A 96 6.60 -13.24 -1.25
C VAL A 96 7.07 -13.91 0.04
N LEU A 97 6.29 -14.83 0.61
CA LEU A 97 6.68 -15.57 1.81
C LEU A 97 7.94 -16.42 1.56
N LYS A 98 8.01 -17.10 0.42
CA LYS A 98 9.21 -17.86 0.03
C LYS A 98 10.43 -16.94 -0.10
N TRP A 99 10.28 -15.80 -0.77
CA TRP A 99 11.36 -14.83 -0.93
C TRP A 99 11.85 -14.28 0.43
N LEU A 100 10.93 -13.98 1.36
CA LEU A 100 11.26 -13.55 2.72
C LEU A 100 12.05 -14.64 3.47
N GLN A 101 11.59 -15.89 3.39
CA GLN A 101 12.24 -17.03 4.03
C GLN A 101 13.66 -17.27 3.47
N GLU A 102 13.85 -17.17 2.16
CA GLU A 102 15.18 -17.29 1.50
C GLU A 102 16.19 -16.24 2.00
N HIS A 103 15.71 -15.12 2.54
CA HIS A 103 16.56 -14.06 3.11
C HIS A 103 16.67 -14.13 4.64
N GLY A 104 16.16 -15.19 5.27
CA GLY A 104 16.19 -15.44 6.71
C GLY A 104 15.15 -14.64 7.50
N VAL A 105 14.06 -14.21 6.87
CA VAL A 105 12.99 -13.45 7.52
C VAL A 105 11.85 -14.39 7.88
N GLU A 106 11.73 -14.72 9.16
CA GLU A 106 10.74 -15.69 9.65
C GLU A 106 9.64 -15.04 10.49
N THR A 107 9.93 -13.90 11.13
CA THR A 107 8.97 -13.20 12.01
C THR A 107 8.19 -12.15 11.25
N CYS A 108 7.13 -12.60 10.57
CA CYS A 108 6.19 -11.74 9.86
C CYS A 108 4.77 -11.87 10.42
N ARG A 109 4.04 -10.76 10.48
CA ARG A 109 2.60 -10.72 10.77
C ARG A 109 1.86 -10.05 9.61
N SER A 110 0.63 -10.47 9.38
CA SER A 110 -0.25 -9.83 8.40
C SER A 110 -1.38 -9.07 9.10
N VAL A 111 -2.00 -8.16 8.36
CA VAL A 111 -3.23 -7.46 8.75
C VAL A 111 -4.46 -8.25 8.30
N ALA A 112 -5.64 -7.90 8.82
CA ALA A 112 -6.89 -8.59 8.50
C ALA A 112 -7.20 -8.66 6.99
N THR A 113 -6.76 -7.68 6.20
CA THR A 113 -6.95 -7.61 4.74
C THR A 113 -5.95 -8.43 3.92
N LEU A 114 -4.93 -9.02 4.57
CA LEU A 114 -3.90 -9.90 3.99
C LEU A 114 -3.00 -9.27 2.91
N ASP A 115 -3.05 -7.96 2.76
CA ASP A 115 -2.33 -7.18 1.75
C ASP A 115 -1.10 -6.45 2.29
N PHE A 116 -0.83 -6.54 3.59
CA PHE A 116 0.42 -6.09 4.20
C PHE A 116 1.07 -7.23 4.98
N LEU A 117 2.40 -7.29 4.90
CA LEU A 117 3.24 -8.12 5.76
C LEU A 117 4.19 -7.19 6.53
N GLU A 118 4.13 -7.25 7.85
CA GLU A 118 5.05 -6.56 8.74
C GLU A 118 6.06 -7.59 9.26
N CYS A 119 7.33 -7.40 8.91
CA CYS A 119 8.39 -8.34 9.24
C CYS A 119 9.51 -7.65 10.03
N ARG A 120 10.07 -8.36 11.00
CA ARG A 120 11.32 -7.97 11.65
C ARG A 120 12.50 -8.70 11.04
N MET A 121 13.57 -7.97 10.73
CA MET A 121 14.79 -8.53 10.17
C MET A 121 16.02 -7.73 10.60
N PRO A 122 17.19 -8.37 10.73
CA PRO A 122 18.43 -7.67 11.04
C PRO A 122 18.89 -6.82 9.85
N ALA A 123 19.42 -5.63 10.14
CA ALA A 123 20.18 -4.85 9.17
C ALA A 123 21.45 -5.60 8.75
N ARG A 124 21.84 -5.47 7.48
CA ARG A 124 23.03 -6.11 6.88
C ARG A 124 24.05 -5.08 6.41
#